data_AF-A0A949T3D6-F1
#
_entry.id   AF-A0A949T3D6-F1
#
_cell.length_a   1.000
_cell.length_b   1.000
_cell.length_c   1.000
_cell.angle_alpha   90.00
_cell.angle_beta   90.00
_cell.angle_gamma   90.00
#
_symmetry.space_group_name_H-M   'P 1'
#
loop_
_entity.id
_entity.type
_entity.pdbx_description
1 polymer ?
#
loop_
_entity_poly.entity_id
_entity_poly.type
_entity_poly.pdbx_seq_one_letter_code
_entity_poly.pdbx_strand_id
1 'polypeptide(L)'
;MGVFIFLTNNKTYRALEIAELYKKRWEIEVFFNFLKQNLNFSHLLSHHYNGMQVEMYMALISAILILVYKKENNLSGYKITKLKMALELESLLIKEVVIICGGDPNKADDVWAPS
;
A
#
# COMPACT_ATOMS: atom_id res chain seq x y z
N MET A 1 -11.59 -10.10 -37.06
CA MET A 1 -12.00 -8.92 -36.27
C MET A 1 -12.72 -9.44 -35.04
N GLY A 2 -12.22 -9.16 -33.82
CA GLY A 2 -12.87 -9.62 -32.60
C GLY A 2 -14.08 -8.74 -32.27
N VAL A 3 -15.22 -9.36 -31.97
CA VAL A 3 -16.42 -8.66 -31.47
C VAL A 3 -16.41 -8.77 -29.94
N PHE A 4 -16.48 -7.63 -29.25
CA PHE A 4 -16.63 -7.58 -27.80
C PHE A 4 -18.10 -7.35 -27.43
N ILE A 5 -18.64 -8.19 -26.55
CA ILE A 5 -20.03 -8.12 -26.10
C ILE A 5 -20.03 -7.67 -24.64
N PHE A 6 -20.70 -6.55 -24.36
CA PHE A 6 -20.83 -5.99 -23.02
C PHE A 6 -22.31 -5.90 -22.64
N LEU A 7 -22.64 -6.25 -21.40
CA LEU A 7 -23.95 -6.04 -20.81
C LEU A 7 -23.85 -4.85 -19.83
N THR A 8 -24.72 -3.86 -19.97
CA THR A 8 -24.73 -2.68 -19.09
C THR A 8 -26.16 -2.24 -18.79
N ASN A 9 -26.39 -1.76 -17.57
CA ASN A 9 -27.63 -1.09 -17.19
C ASN A 9 -27.58 0.42 -17.49
N ASN A 10 -26.42 0.96 -17.84
CA ASN A 10 -26.24 2.37 -18.20
C ASN A 10 -26.68 2.58 -19.66
N LYS A 11 -27.79 3.31 -19.84
CA LYS A 11 -28.39 3.61 -21.14
C LYS A 11 -27.91 4.95 -21.73
N THR A 12 -27.17 5.74 -20.96
CA THR A 12 -26.73 7.09 -21.34
C THR A 12 -25.36 7.12 -21.99
N TYR A 13 -24.48 6.18 -21.66
CA TYR A 13 -23.13 6.14 -22.18
C TYR A 13 -23.06 5.45 -23.53
N ARG A 14 -22.16 5.94 -24.38
CA ARG A 14 -21.86 5.35 -25.69
C ARG A 14 -21.13 4.03 -25.52
N ALA A 15 -21.24 3.15 -26.51
CA ALA A 15 -20.59 1.84 -26.49
C ALA A 15 -19.06 1.93 -26.23
N LEU A 16 -18.39 2.96 -26.77
CA LEU A 16 -16.97 3.20 -26.52
C LEU A 16 -16.68 3.52 -25.04
N GLU A 17 -17.50 4.38 -24.43
CA GLU A 17 -17.34 4.77 -23.01
C GLU A 17 -17.57 3.56 -22.09
N ILE A 18 -18.53 2.69 -22.42
CA ILE A 18 -18.76 1.42 -21.72
C ILE A 18 -17.53 0.50 -21.86
N ALA A 19 -16.94 0.40 -23.05
CA ALA A 19 -15.74 -0.40 -23.26
C ALA A 19 -14.52 0.16 -22.50
N GLU A 20 -14.37 1.48 -22.44
CA GLU A 20 -13.32 2.15 -21.67
C GLU A 20 -13.49 1.95 -20.17
N LEU A 21 -14.72 2.07 -19.65
CA LEU A 21 -15.05 1.74 -18.26
C LEU A 21 -14.76 0.28 -17.95
N TYR A 22 -15.11 -0.65 -18.84
CA TYR A 22 -14.80 -2.06 -18.65
C TYR A 22 -13.29 -2.34 -18.67
N LYS A 23 -12.51 -1.56 -19.44
CA LYS A 23 -11.05 -1.64 -19.43
C LYS A 23 -10.47 -1.32 -18.05
N LYS A 24 -11.09 -0.40 -17.29
CA LYS A 24 -10.70 -0.09 -15.90
C LYS A 24 -10.86 -1.27 -14.94
N ARG A 25 -11.62 -2.32 -15.30
CA ARG A 25 -11.68 -3.57 -14.52
C ARG A 25 -10.30 -4.17 -14.29
N TRP A 26 -9.37 -4.04 -15.24
CA TRP A 26 -8.00 -4.54 -15.06
C TRP A 26 -7.21 -3.82 -13.97
N GLU A 27 -7.55 -2.55 -13.66
CA GLU A 27 -6.87 -1.80 -12.61
C GLU A 27 -7.11 -2.44 -11.23
N ILE A 28 -8.26 -3.08 -11.02
CA ILE A 28 -8.52 -3.82 -9.76
C ILE A 28 -7.59 -5.03 -9.62
N GLU A 29 -7.27 -5.72 -10.72
CA GLU A 29 -6.36 -6.86 -10.71
C GLU A 29 -4.93 -6.40 -10.40
N VAL A 30 -4.51 -5.27 -10.97
CA VAL A 30 -3.22 -4.64 -10.65
C VAL A 30 -3.17 -4.23 -9.17
N PHE A 31 -4.26 -3.69 -8.63
CA PHE A 31 -4.37 -3.34 -7.22
C PHE A 31 -4.26 -4.58 -6.31
N PHE A 32 -4.99 -5.66 -6.61
CA PHE A 32 -4.88 -6.91 -5.85
C PHE A 32 -3.49 -7.57 -5.98
N ASN A 33 -2.86 -7.48 -7.14
CA ASN A 33 -1.48 -7.92 -7.31
C ASN A 33 -0.53 -7.09 -6.45
N PHE A 34 -0.72 -5.77 -6.38
CA PHE A 34 0.04 -4.90 -5.49
C PHE A 34 -0.15 -5.30 -4.01
N LEU A 35 -1.38 -5.53 -3.54
CA LEU A 35 -1.67 -5.95 -2.17
C LEU A 35 -0.97 -7.27 -1.82
N LYS A 36 -1.09 -8.29 -2.68
CA LYS A 36 -0.45 -9.59 -2.45
C LYS A 36 1.07 -9.50 -2.42
N GLN A 37 1.67 -8.78 -3.36
CA GLN A 37 3.13 -8.70 -3.49
C GLN A 37 3.81 -7.79 -2.46
N ASN A 38 3.18 -6.67 -2.09
CA ASN A 38 3.83 -5.65 -1.27
C ASN A 38 3.36 -5.67 0.19
N LEU A 39 2.18 -6.20 0.49
CA LEU A 39 1.62 -6.25 1.84
C LEU A 39 1.52 -7.66 2.43
N ASN A 40 2.06 -8.67 1.74
CA ASN A 40 1.97 -10.08 2.16
C ASN A 40 0.54 -10.55 2.43
N PHE A 41 -0.47 -9.97 1.75
CA PHE A 41 -1.90 -10.33 1.90
C PHE A 41 -2.26 -11.69 1.27
N SER A 42 -1.27 -12.58 1.13
CA SER A 42 -1.45 -13.91 0.51
C SER A 42 -2.02 -14.93 1.49
N HIS A 43 -1.81 -14.73 2.78
CA HIS A 43 -2.30 -15.59 3.85
C HIS A 43 -2.97 -14.74 4.93
N LEU A 44 -4.21 -15.08 5.26
CA LEU A 44 -4.94 -14.45 6.37
C LEU A 44 -4.35 -14.96 7.70
N LEU A 45 -4.20 -14.07 8.67
CA LEU A 45 -3.68 -14.40 10.01
C LEU A 45 -4.78 -15.00 10.90
N SER A 46 -6.03 -14.66 10.63
CA SER A 46 -7.22 -15.10 11.34
C SER A 46 -8.26 -15.66 10.38
N HIS A 47 -8.88 -16.76 10.77
CA HIS A 47 -9.98 -17.40 10.04
C HIS A 47 -11.37 -17.03 10.60
N HIS A 48 -11.43 -16.18 11.63
CA HIS A 48 -12.68 -15.64 12.14
C HIS A 48 -13.12 -14.43 11.30
N TYR A 49 -14.43 -14.29 11.09
CA TYR A 49 -15.00 -13.22 10.27
C TYR A 49 -14.48 -11.82 10.65
N ASN A 50 -14.53 -11.47 11.93
CA ASN A 50 -14.05 -10.18 12.42
C ASN A 50 -12.54 -10.01 12.22
N GLY A 51 -11.76 -11.08 12.41
CA GLY A 51 -10.31 -11.07 12.18
C GLY A 51 -9.97 -10.79 10.73
N MET A 52 -10.65 -11.46 9.80
CA MET A 52 -10.51 -11.23 8.36
C MET A 52 -10.91 -9.80 7.96
N GLN A 53 -11.97 -9.25 8.56
CA GLN A 53 -12.36 -7.86 8.31
C GLN A 53 -11.27 -6.87 8.76
N VAL A 54 -10.77 -7.03 9.98
CA VAL A 54 -9.70 -6.17 10.52
C VAL A 54 -8.44 -6.27 9.66
N GLU A 55 -8.03 -7.47 9.26
CA GLU A 55 -6.88 -7.67 8.37
C GLU A 55 -7.06 -6.97 7.02
N MET A 56 -8.25 -7.05 6.43
CA MET A 56 -8.54 -6.36 5.18
C MET A 56 -8.47 -4.84 5.37
N TYR A 57 -9.07 -4.29 6.43
CA TYR A 57 -8.99 -2.86 6.72
C TYR A 57 -7.54 -2.40 6.95
N MET A 58 -6.76 -3.15 7.74
CA MET A 58 -5.35 -2.84 8.00
C MET A 58 -4.50 -2.89 6.73
N ALA A 59 -4.74 -3.86 5.85
CA ALA A 59 -4.07 -3.93 4.55
C ALA A 59 -4.41 -2.73 3.66
N LEU A 60 -5.69 -2.34 3.59
CA LEU A 60 -6.12 -1.17 2.81
C LEU A 60 -5.55 0.14 3.36
N ILE A 61 -5.52 0.31 4.69
CA ILE A 61 -4.92 1.49 5.34
C ILE A 61 -3.43 1.54 5.01
N SER A 62 -2.71 0.41 5.16
CA SER A 62 -1.28 0.32 4.86
C SER A 62 -0.97 0.61 3.39
N ALA A 63 -1.82 0.14 2.47
CA ALA A 63 -1.72 0.44 1.05
C ALA A 63 -1.76 1.95 0.78
N ILE A 64 -2.73 2.65 1.38
CA ILE A 64 -2.90 4.09 1.21
C ILE A 64 -1.69 4.83 1.78
N LEU A 65 -1.24 4.47 2.98
CA LEU A 65 -0.06 5.09 3.61
C LEU A 65 1.19 4.95 2.74
N ILE A 66 1.46 3.76 2.18
CA ILE A 66 2.59 3.54 1.27
C ILE A 66 2.46 4.37 -0.01
N LEU A 67 1.24 4.49 -0.57
CA LEU A 67 0.99 5.29 -1.77
C LEU A 67 1.20 6.79 -1.51
N VAL A 68 0.71 7.30 -0.38
CA VAL A 68 0.92 8.69 0.04
C VAL A 68 2.41 8.95 0.28
N TYR A 69 3.08 8.10 1.07
CA TYR A 69 4.50 8.23 1.35
C TYR A 69 5.36 8.23 0.08
N LYS A 70 5.05 7.34 -0.88
CA LYS A 70 5.69 7.29 -2.20
C LYS A 70 5.54 8.61 -2.94
N LYS A 71 4.34 9.18 -2.93
CA LYS A 71 4.00 10.42 -3.63
C LYS A 71 4.75 11.61 -3.02
N GLU A 72 4.71 11.75 -1.70
CA GLU A 72 5.37 12.85 -0.99
C GLU A 72 6.91 12.79 -1.12
N ASN A 73 7.48 11.60 -1.15
CA ASN A 73 8.94 11.40 -1.27
C ASN A 73 9.42 11.26 -2.73
N ASN A 74 8.54 11.37 -3.74
CA ASN A 74 8.86 11.19 -5.16
C ASN A 74 9.63 9.88 -5.47
N LEU A 75 9.29 8.79 -4.79
CA LEU A 75 10.03 7.51 -4.91
C LEU A 75 9.52 6.66 -6.08
N SER A 76 10.47 6.00 -6.76
CA SER A 76 10.16 5.04 -7.81
C SER A 76 10.00 3.62 -7.22
N GLY A 77 8.89 2.96 -7.58
CA GLY A 77 8.60 1.59 -7.15
C GLY A 77 8.15 1.42 -5.69
N TYR A 78 7.51 0.28 -5.39
CA TYR A 78 6.92 0.01 -4.07
C TYR A 78 7.89 -0.59 -3.05
N LYS A 79 8.90 -1.35 -3.52
CA LYS A 79 9.88 -2.00 -2.64
C LYS A 79 10.73 -0.98 -1.88
N ILE A 80 11.33 -0.03 -2.60
CA ILE A 80 12.17 1.04 -2.02
C ILE A 80 11.32 1.92 -1.09
N THR A 81 10.12 2.29 -1.54
CA THR A 81 9.15 3.06 -0.74
C THR A 81 8.87 2.38 0.61
N LYS A 82 8.52 1.09 0.59
CA LYS A 82 8.21 0.33 1.81
C LYS A 82 9.41 0.24 2.74
N LEU A 83 10.60 -0.05 2.19
CA LEU A 83 11.84 -0.14 2.97
C LEU A 83 12.15 1.21 3.65
N LYS A 84 12.14 2.30 2.89
CA LYS A 84 12.44 3.64 3.40
C LYS A 84 11.44 4.07 4.47
N MET A 85 10.14 3.87 4.22
CA MET A 85 9.08 4.15 5.19
C MET A 85 9.27 3.36 6.49
N ALA A 86 9.64 2.08 6.40
CA ALA A 86 9.88 1.24 7.58
C ALA A 86 11.09 1.71 8.38
N LEU A 87 12.21 2.01 7.71
CA LEU A 87 13.42 2.51 8.36
C LEU A 87 13.22 3.86 9.04
N GLU A 88 12.50 4.79 8.39
CA GLU A 88 12.17 6.09 9.00
C GLU A 88 11.26 5.92 10.21
N LEU A 89 10.25 5.04 10.13
CA LEU A 89 9.39 4.74 11.26
C LEU A 89 10.16 4.11 12.42
N GLU A 90 11.07 3.17 12.15
CA GLU A 90 11.94 2.54 13.15
C GLU A 90 12.85 3.58 13.82
N SER A 91 13.48 4.46 13.04
CA SER A 91 14.30 5.56 13.57
C SER A 91 13.49 6.46 14.51
N LEU A 92 12.26 6.84 14.12
CA LEU A 92 11.38 7.64 14.96
C LEU A 92 11.03 6.93 16.27
N LEU A 93 10.68 5.64 16.21
CA LEU A 93 10.36 4.85 17.40
C LEU A 93 11.56 4.73 18.34
N ILE A 94 12.77 4.52 17.80
CA ILE A 94 13.99 4.45 18.60
C ILE A 94 14.25 5.78 19.31
N LYS A 95 14.11 6.92 18.61
CA LYS A 95 14.27 8.25 19.21
C LYS A 95 13.29 8.47 20.37
N GLU A 96 12.02 8.08 20.19
CA GLU A 96 11.01 8.13 21.26
C GLU A 96 11.41 7.27 22.47
N VAL A 97 11.87 6.04 22.24
CA VAL A 97 12.32 5.15 23.32
C VAL A 97 13.52 5.76 24.07
N VAL A 98 14.50 6.32 23.35
CA VAL A 98 15.67 6.97 23.95
C VAL A 98 15.26 8.14 24.85
N ILE A 99 14.30 8.95 24.41
CA ILE A 99 13.75 10.06 25.20
C ILE A 99 13.08 9.54 26.48
N ILE A 100 12.26 8.49 26.38
CA ILE A 100 11.60 7.86 27.54
C ILE A 100 12.61 7.34 28.55
N CYS A 101 13.75 6.84 28.09
CA CYS A 101 14.86 6.37 28.93
C CYS A 101 15.77 7.49 29.46
N GLY A 102 15.51 8.76 29.12
CA GLY A 102 16.32 9.92 29.54
C GLY A 102 17.65 10.06 28.78
N GLY A 103 17.80 9.39 27.65
CA GLY A 103 18.96 9.51 26.76
C GLY A 103 18.83 10.67 25.76
N ASP A 104 19.91 10.95 25.05
CA ASP A 104 19.93 11.96 23.97
C ASP A 104 19.60 11.29 22.62
N PRO A 105 18.45 11.62 21.99
CA PRO A 105 18.01 10.99 20.74
C PRO A 105 18.91 11.30 19.54
N ASN A 106 19.70 12.39 19.58
CA ASN A 106 20.56 12.77 18.46
C ASN A 106 21.76 11.82 18.30
N LYS A 107 22.15 11.12 19.37
CA LYS A 107 23.20 10.09 19.31
C LYS A 107 22.75 8.80 18.63
N ALA A 108 21.45 8.60 18.43
CA ALA A 108 20.92 7.42 17.77
C ALA A 108 21.16 7.44 16.25
N ASP A 109 21.28 8.64 15.66
CA ASP A 109 21.56 8.80 14.22
C ASP A 109 22.99 8.38 13.86
N ASP A 110 23.95 8.57 14.78
CA ASP A 110 25.37 8.23 14.60
C ASP A 110 25.63 6.71 14.64
N VAL A 111 24.73 5.91 15.22
CA VAL A 111 24.91 4.45 15.37
C VAL A 111 24.74 3.71 14.04
N TRP A 112 24.01 4.29 13.09
CA TRP A 112 23.66 3.68 11.81
C TRP A 112 24.27 4.38 10.58
N ALA A 113 25.14 5.37 10.77
CA ALA A 113 25.88 5.99 9.68
C ALA A 113 26.93 4.99 9.14
N PRO A 114 26.95 4.67 7.83
CA PRO A 114 28.00 3.84 7.27
C PRO A 114 29.33 4.60 7.37
N SER A 115 30.33 3.97 7.97
CA SER A 115 31.73 4.42 8.02
C SER A 115 32.36 4.55 6.65
#